data_AF-A0A918G8H3-F1
#
_entry.id   AF-A0A918G8H3-F1
#
_cell.length_a   1.000
_cell.length_b   1.000
_cell.length_c   1.000
_cell.angle_alpha   90.00
_cell.angle_beta   90.00
_cell.angle_gamma   90.00
#
_symmetry.space_group_name_H-M   'P 1'
#
loop_
_entity.id
_entity.type
_entity.pdbx_description
1 polymer ?
#
loop_
_entity_poly.entity_id
_entity_poly.type
_entity_poly.pdbx_seq_one_letter_code
_entity_poly.pdbx_strand_id
1 'polypeptide(L)'
;MTVAVMWEARAVPGRGEELLAWARAQELPVAPVRRETFRAPQDRVLVITWWDAEPGAEDLPELPEPAEGTVTRAVHRWRFESVDVV
;
A
#
# COMPACT_ATOMS: atom_id res chain seq x y z
N MET A 1 -4.56 17.27 -8.51
CA MET A 1 -5.75 16.38 -8.40
C MET A 1 -5.42 15.29 -7.38
N THR A 2 -6.32 14.37 -7.02
CA THR A 2 -5.97 13.32 -6.05
C THR A 2 -5.74 11.96 -6.72
N VAL A 3 -4.54 11.41 -6.54
CA VAL A 3 -4.19 10.05 -6.98
C VAL A 3 -4.08 9.14 -5.76
N ALA A 4 -4.78 8.00 -5.79
CA ALA A 4 -4.64 6.94 -4.81
C ALA A 4 -3.68 5.86 -5.32
N VAL A 5 -2.67 5.52 -4.52
CA VAL A 5 -1.77 4.40 -4.76
C VAL A 5 -2.16 3.28 -3.81
N MET A 6 -2.50 2.13 -4.37
CA MET A 6 -2.87 0.92 -3.65
C MET A 6 -1.73 -0.08 -3.66
N TRP A 7 -1.39 -0.59 -2.49
CA TRP A 7 -0.44 -1.68 -2.29
C TRP A 7 -1.13 -2.83 -1.54
N GLU A 8 -1.05 -4.06 -2.05
CA GLU A 8 -1.65 -5.24 -1.42
C GLU A 8 -0.64 -6.37 -1.31
N ALA A 9 -0.59 -7.00 -0.14
CA ALA A 9 0.21 -8.18 0.08
C ALA A 9 -0.52 -9.23 0.91
N ARG A 10 -0.25 -10.49 0.59
CA ARG A 10 -0.72 -11.66 1.36
C ARG A 10 0.49 -12.31 2.04
N ALA A 11 0.51 -12.27 3.37
CA ALA A 11 1.57 -12.89 4.16
C ALA A 11 1.54 -14.42 4.00
N VAL A 12 2.67 -15.06 4.31
CA VAL A 12 2.67 -16.50 4.61
C VAL A 12 1.64 -16.80 5.71
N PRO A 13 0.90 -17.93 5.65
CA PRO A 13 -0.16 -18.22 6.60
C PRO A 13 0.28 -18.08 8.06
N GLY A 14 -0.52 -17.37 8.85
CA GLY A 14 -0.27 -17.08 10.27
C GLY A 14 0.69 -15.91 10.53
N ARG A 15 1.19 -15.24 9.48
CA ARG A 15 2.13 -14.10 9.60
C ARG A 15 1.49 -12.75 9.28
N GLY A 16 0.17 -12.66 9.22
CA GLY A 16 -0.54 -11.42 8.88
C GLY A 16 -0.21 -10.24 9.80
N GLU A 17 -0.08 -10.47 11.10
CA GLU A 17 0.27 -9.42 12.07
C GLU A 17 1.71 -8.91 11.90
N GLU A 18 2.65 -9.77 11.50
CA GLU A 18 4.01 -9.33 11.17
C GLU A 18 4.03 -8.48 9.91
N LEU A 19 3.32 -8.93 8.86
CA LEU A 19 3.20 -8.15 7.63
C LEU A 19 2.53 -6.79 7.90
N LEU A 20 1.53 -6.75 8.78
CA LEU A 20 0.86 -5.51 9.17
C LEU A 20 1.81 -4.58 9.93
N ALA A 21 2.55 -5.09 10.91
CA ALA A 21 3.53 -4.31 11.65
C ALA A 21 4.62 -3.77 10.72
N TRP A 22 5.13 -4.63 9.83
CA TRP A 22 6.11 -4.26 8.81
C TRP A 22 5.57 -3.16 7.89
N ALA A 23 4.35 -3.31 7.38
CA ALA A 23 3.74 -2.34 6.48
C ALA A 23 3.56 -0.98 7.16
N ARG A 24 3.14 -0.96 8.42
CA ARG A 24 2.99 0.28 9.21
C ARG A 24 4.32 0.98 9.51
N ALA A 25 5.41 0.21 9.62
CA ALA A 25 6.75 0.75 9.84
C ALA A 25 7.39 1.32 8.57
N GLN A 26 6.82 1.08 7.38
CA GLN A 26 7.37 1.62 6.13
C GLN A 26 7.14 3.13 6.04
N GLU A 27 8.21 3.90 6.16
CA GLU A 27 8.25 5.32 5.87
C GLU A 27 8.39 5.56 4.36
N LEU A 28 7.67 6.56 3.87
CA LEU A 28 7.77 7.00 2.48
C LEU A 28 8.67 8.23 2.41
N PRO A 29 9.44 8.41 1.33
CA PRO A 29 10.35 9.56 1.18
C PRO A 29 9.64 10.91 1.26
N VAL A 30 8.33 10.94 0.98
CA VAL A 30 7.44 12.08 1.18
C VAL A 30 6.16 11.57 1.85
N ALA A 31 5.62 12.36 2.79
CA ALA A 31 4.37 12.03 3.44
C ALA A 31 3.18 12.19 2.47
N PRO A 32 2.29 11.19 2.32
CA PRO A 32 1.07 11.34 1.55
C PRO A 32 0.06 12.26 2.28
N VAL A 33 -0.91 12.79 1.53
CA VAL A 33 -2.04 13.57 2.09
C VAL A 33 -2.85 12.72 3.05
N ARG A 34 -3.03 11.43 2.72
CA ARG A 34 -3.70 10.45 3.56
C ARG A 34 -3.03 9.10 3.40
N ARG A 35 -2.99 8.33 4.48
CA ARG A 35 -2.58 6.92 4.47
C ARG A 35 -3.56 6.10 5.27
N GLU A 36 -4.09 5.06 4.66
CA GLU A 36 -4.97 4.10 5.31
C GLU A 36 -4.36 2.71 5.23
N THR A 37 -4.58 1.90 6.26
CA THR A 37 -4.06 0.54 6.35
C THR A 37 -5.15 -0.38 6.82
N PHE A 38 -5.38 -1.44 6.07
CA PHE A 38 -6.44 -2.40 6.29
C PHE A 38 -5.87 -3.81 6.41
N ARG A 39 -6.61 -4.64 7.14
CA ARG A 39 -6.43 -6.09 7.15
C ARG A 39 -7.64 -6.76 6.50
N ALA A 40 -7.41 -7.89 5.87
CA ALA A 40 -8.46 -8.71 5.29
C ALA A 40 -8.18 -10.20 5.57
N PRO A 41 -9.17 -11.09 5.34
CA PRO A 41 -8.96 -12.53 5.50
C PRO A 41 -7.73 -13.05 4.72
N GLN A 42 -7.22 -14.20 5.16
CA GLN A 42 -6.04 -14.86 4.59
C GLN A 42 -4.74 -14.06 4.79
N ASP A 43 -4.55 -13.49 5.98
CA ASP A 43 -3.32 -12.75 6.34
C ASP A 43 -2.97 -11.62 5.35
N ARG A 44 -4.00 -10.92 4.86
CA ARG A 44 -3.86 -9.89 3.84
C ARG A 44 -3.75 -8.52 4.47
N VAL A 45 -2.82 -7.72 3.96
CA VAL A 45 -2.64 -6.31 4.28
C VAL A 45 -2.82 -5.48 3.03
N LEU A 46 -3.57 -4.39 3.15
CA LEU A 46 -3.80 -3.40 2.11
C LEU A 46 -3.38 -2.05 2.67
N VAL A 47 -2.55 -1.33 1.93
CA VAL A 47 -2.21 0.07 2.21
C VAL A 47 -2.65 0.91 1.03
N ILE A 48 -3.36 2.00 1.31
CA ILE A 48 -3.69 3.00 0.30
C ILE A 48 -3.10 4.32 0.75
N THR A 49 -2.42 5.03 -0.16
CA THR A 49 -1.91 6.38 0.04
C THR A 49 -2.53 7.33 -0.97
N TRP A 50 -2.89 8.54 -0.54
CA TRP A 50 -3.46 9.58 -1.38
C TRP A 50 -2.47 10.72 -1.54
N TRP A 51 -2.33 11.18 -2.77
CA TRP A 51 -1.36 12.20 -3.17
C TRP A 51 -2.06 13.32 -3.88
N ASP A 52 -1.66 14.55 -3.61
CA ASP A 52 -1.99 15.68 -4.48
C ASP A 52 -1.02 15.67 -5.66
N ALA A 53 -1.48 15.14 -6.79
CA ALA A 53 -0.71 14.92 -8.00
C ALA A 53 -1.61 14.94 -9.23
N GLU A 54 -1.02 15.10 -10.41
CA GLU A 54 -1.76 15.00 -11.67
C GLU A 54 -2.03 13.52 -12.03
N PRO A 55 -3.15 13.23 -12.73
CA PRO A 55 -3.41 11.88 -13.23
C PRO A 55 -2.25 11.39 -14.11
N GLY A 56 -1.85 10.14 -13.91
CA GLY A 56 -0.73 9.53 -14.65
C GLY A 56 0.66 9.81 -14.09
N ALA A 57 0.79 10.47 -12.93
CA ALA A 57 2.08 10.59 -12.25
C ALA A 57 2.73 9.22 -11.99
N GLU A 58 3.90 8.99 -12.60
CA GLU A 58 4.60 7.70 -12.56
C GLU A 58 5.42 7.53 -11.26
N ASP A 59 6.00 8.60 -10.73
CA ASP A 59 6.98 8.58 -9.63
C ASP A 59 6.39 8.76 -8.21
N LEU A 60 5.13 8.38 -8.00
CA LEU A 60 4.52 8.44 -6.66
C LEU A 60 5.16 7.41 -5.72
N PRO A 61 5.52 7.78 -4.48
CA PRO A 61 6.11 6.83 -3.54
C PRO A 61 5.18 5.66 -3.19
N GLU A 62 5.74 4.45 -3.18
CA GLU A 62 5.03 3.22 -2.83
C GLU A 62 5.74 2.44 -1.74
N LEU A 63 5.03 1.52 -1.09
CA LEU A 63 5.66 0.58 -0.18
C LEU A 63 6.56 -0.39 -0.97
N PRO A 64 7.74 -0.75 -0.41
CA PRO A 64 8.65 -1.69 -1.04
C PRO A 64 8.08 -3.11 -1.07
N GLU A 65 8.81 -4.04 -1.67
CA GLU A 65 8.52 -5.46 -1.48
C GLU A 65 9.01 -5.93 -0.10
N PRO A 66 8.21 -6.73 0.63
CA PRO A 66 8.69 -7.39 1.83
C PRO A 66 9.81 -8.37 1.52
N ALA A 67 10.62 -8.71 2.51
CA ALA A 67 11.68 -9.70 2.36
C ALA A 67 11.15 -11.06 1.88
N GLU A 68 11.96 -11.81 1.15
CA GLU A 68 11.63 -13.16 0.68
C GLU A 68 11.12 -14.04 1.83
N GLY A 69 10.07 -14.82 1.57
CA GLY A 69 9.44 -15.66 2.59
C GLY A 69 8.49 -14.93 3.55
N THR A 70 8.33 -13.61 3.45
CA THR A 70 7.31 -12.86 4.22
C THR A 70 5.92 -13.00 3.59
N VAL A 71 5.88 -13.02 2.26
CA VAL A 71 4.64 -13.04 1.46
C VAL A 71 4.56 -14.28 0.57
N THR A 72 3.34 -14.71 0.27
CA THR A 72 3.07 -15.89 -0.56
C THR A 72 3.27 -15.65 -2.07
N ARG A 73 3.32 -14.39 -2.49
CA ARG A 73 3.46 -13.94 -3.88
C ARG A 73 3.95 -12.49 -3.91
N ALA A 74 4.36 -12.03 -5.08
CA ALA A 74 4.65 -10.61 -5.31
C ALA A 74 3.45 -9.73 -4.92
N VAL A 75 3.75 -8.56 -4.38
CA VAL A 75 2.73 -7.59 -3.97
C VAL A 75 2.04 -7.01 -5.19
N HIS A 76 0.78 -6.60 -5.03
CA HIS A 76 0.06 -5.91 -6.09
C HIS A 76 0.11 -4.40 -5.88
N ARG A 77 0.22 -3.66 -6.99
CA ARG A 77 0.33 -2.21 -7.03
C ARG A 77 -0.59 -1.64 -8.10
N TRP A 78 -1.43 -0.69 -7.75
CA TRP A 78 -2.30 0.01 -8.68
C TRP A 78 -2.40 1.49 -8.33
N ARG A 79 -2.58 2.33 -9.36
CA ARG A 79 -2.85 3.76 -9.24
C ARG A 79 -4.28 4.03 -9.69
N PHE A 80 -4.95 4.94 -9.00
CA PHE A 80 -6.32 5.35 -9.29
C PHE A 80 -6.42 6.87 -9.22
N GLU A 81 -7.11 7.47 -10.19
CA GLU A 81 -7.58 8.84 -10.07
C GLU A 81 -8.82 8.87 -9.18
N SER A 82 -8.84 9.80 -8.22
CA SER A 82 -10.02 10.02 -7.39
C SER A 82 -10.97 10.96 -8.12
N VAL A 83 -12.07 10.41 -8.61
CA VAL A 83 -13.07 11.16 -9.39
C VAL A 83 -14.14 11.84 -8.52
N ASP A 84 -14.30 11.36 -7.28
CA ASP A 84 -15.23 11.90 -6.31
C ASP A 84 -14.54 11.97 -4.93
N VAL A 85 -14.32 13.18 -4.42
CA VAL A 85 -13.92 13.46 -3.02
C VAL A 85 -14.51 14.80 -2.63
N VAL A 86 -15.25 14.85 -1.52
CA VAL A 86 -15.71 16.12 -0.90
C VAL A 86 -14.64 16.64 0.03
#